data_AF-A0A951A804-F1
#
_entry.id   AF-A0A951A804-F1
#
_cell.length_a   1.000
_cell.length_b   1.000
_cell.length_c   1.000
_cell.angle_alpha   90.00
_cell.angle_beta   90.00
_cell.angle_gamma   90.00
#
_symmetry.space_group_name_H-M   'P 1'
#
loop_
_entity.id
_entity.type
_entity.pdbx_description
1 polymer ?
#
loop_
_entity_poly.entity_id
_entity_poly.type
_entity_poly.pdbx_seq_one_letter_code
_entity_poly.pdbx_strand_id
1 'polypeptide(L)'
;DARLGEKVCLSVIFHEGASAAADELLVHLNQAGLSRYDMPEYFIAMSEYPLTASGKILKRELVEWARCGRIRPLPVRWNEPVRAKE
;
A
#
# COMPACT_ATOMS: atom_id res chain seq x y z
N ASP A 1 -0.88 -3.70 -22.60
CA ASP A 1 -2.08 -2.87 -22.80
C ASP A 1 -2.08 -1.81 -21.70
N ALA A 2 -2.16 -0.53 -22.05
CA ALA A 2 -2.06 0.59 -21.10
C ALA A 2 -3.42 0.95 -20.46
N ARG A 3 -4.45 0.09 -20.59
CA ARG A 3 -5.84 0.47 -20.33
C ARG A 3 -6.64 -0.40 -19.36
N LEU A 4 -6.09 -1.47 -18.78
CA LEU A 4 -6.84 -2.26 -17.79
C LEU A 4 -5.94 -2.74 -16.65
N GLY A 5 -6.22 -2.23 -15.44
CA GLY A 5 -5.65 -2.72 -14.20
C GLY A 5 -5.50 -1.59 -13.19
N GLU A 6 -6.56 -1.29 -12.45
CA GLU A 6 -6.38 -0.60 -11.17
C GLU A 6 -5.39 -1.42 -10.34
N LYS A 7 -4.30 -0.80 -9.91
CA LYS A 7 -3.27 -1.46 -9.11
C LYS A 7 -3.44 -1.09 -7.65
N VAL A 8 -3.33 -2.07 -6.78
CA VAL A 8 -3.51 -1.87 -5.34
C VAL A 8 -2.25 -1.22 -4.76
N CYS A 9 -2.44 -0.10 -4.08
CA CYS A 9 -1.38 0.60 -3.34
C CYS A 9 -1.68 0.56 -1.84
N LEU A 10 -0.73 0.06 -1.06
CA LEU A 10 -0.73 0.16 0.39
C LEU A 10 -0.06 1.47 0.80
N SER A 11 -0.81 2.36 1.45
CA SER A 11 -0.26 3.54 2.11
C SER A 11 -0.28 3.35 3.63
N VAL A 12 0.82 3.70 4.31
CA VAL A 12 0.94 3.56 5.77
C VAL A 12 1.51 4.84 6.35
N ILE A 13 0.96 5.27 7.49
CA ILE A 13 1.59 6.28 8.36
C ILE A 13 2.01 5.53 9.61
N PHE A 14 3.30 5.57 9.93
CA PHE A 14 3.83 4.94 11.13
C PHE A 14 3.66 5.86 12.34
N HIS A 15 3.48 5.24 13.51
CA HIS A 15 3.62 5.96 14.77
C HIS A 15 5.08 6.38 15.00
N GLU A 16 5.29 7.34 15.89
CA GLU A 16 6.63 7.80 16.24
C GLU A 16 7.52 6.64 16.71
N GLY A 17 8.73 6.55 16.14
CA GLY A 17 9.68 5.47 16.41
C GLY A 17 9.35 4.12 15.76
N ALA A 18 8.22 3.99 15.07
CA ALA A 18 7.86 2.78 14.33
C ALA A 18 8.27 2.88 12.86
N SER A 19 8.67 1.75 12.29
CA SER A 19 8.90 1.58 10.86
C SER A 19 8.75 0.11 10.51
N ALA A 20 8.35 -0.17 9.28
CA ALA A 20 8.32 -1.52 8.73
C ALA A 20 8.71 -1.47 7.25
N ALA A 21 9.40 -2.51 6.79
CA ALA A 21 9.64 -2.70 5.38
C ALA A 21 8.36 -3.17 4.67
N ALA A 22 8.29 -2.96 3.36
CA ALA A 22 7.11 -3.34 2.60
C ALA A 22 6.86 -4.86 2.63
N ASP A 23 7.92 -5.66 2.57
CA ASP A 23 7.86 -7.13 2.65
C ASP A 23 7.29 -7.62 3.99
N GLU A 24 7.68 -7.00 5.11
CA GLU A 24 7.14 -7.32 6.44
C GLU A 24 5.62 -7.07 6.49
N LEU A 25 5.17 -5.94 5.92
CA LEU A 25 3.75 -5.60 5.84
C LEU A 25 2.99 -6.56 4.91
N LEU A 26 3.56 -6.95 3.77
CA LEU A 26 2.94 -7.93 2.87
C LEU A 26 2.78 -9.29 3.57
N VAL A 27 3.81 -9.76 4.30
CA VAL A 27 3.71 -11.00 5.09
C VAL A 27 2.60 -10.89 6.13
N HIS A 28 2.51 -9.77 6.85
CA HIS A 28 1.46 -9.51 7.82
C HIS A 28 0.06 -9.56 7.19
N LEU A 29 -0.13 -8.90 6.03
CA LEU A 29 -1.41 -8.91 5.31
C LEU A 29 -1.83 -10.33 4.88
N ASN A 30 -0.89 -11.13 4.37
CA ASN A 30 -1.15 -12.52 4.02
C ASN A 30 -1.54 -13.36 5.24
N GLN A 31 -0.83 -13.19 6.37
CA GLN A 31 -1.15 -13.86 7.62
C GLN A 31 -2.53 -13.44 8.17
N ALA A 32 -2.93 -12.19 7.95
CA ALA A 32 -4.26 -11.68 8.26
C ALA A 32 -5.36 -12.20 7.31
N GLY A 33 -5.00 -12.99 6.29
CA GLY A 33 -5.94 -13.63 5.37
C GLY A 33 -6.29 -12.79 4.14
N LEU A 34 -5.51 -11.75 3.82
CA LEU A 34 -5.69 -10.99 2.59
C LEU A 34 -5.49 -11.91 1.37
N SER A 35 -6.42 -11.87 0.41
CA SER A 35 -6.34 -12.73 -0.76
C SER A 35 -5.17 -12.31 -1.65
N ARG A 36 -4.58 -13.26 -2.40
CA ARG A 36 -3.51 -12.96 -3.37
C ARG A 36 -3.88 -11.89 -4.40
N TYR A 37 -5.17 -11.72 -4.69
CA TYR A 37 -5.68 -10.76 -5.68
C TYR A 37 -5.78 -9.35 -5.11
N ASP A 38 -5.89 -9.24 -3.78
CA ASP A 38 -5.91 -7.97 -3.06
C ASP A 38 -4.53 -7.56 -2.56
N MET A 39 -3.50 -8.39 -2.79
CA MET A 39 -2.14 -8.08 -2.36
C MET A 39 -1.61 -6.82 -3.05
N PRO A 40 -1.07 -5.85 -2.29
CA PRO A 40 -0.55 -4.61 -2.85
C PRO A 40 0.55 -4.85 -3.90
N GLU A 41 0.46 -4.11 -5.01
CA GLU A 41 1.52 -3.99 -6.02
C GLU A 41 2.38 -2.74 -5.78
N TYR A 42 1.90 -1.80 -4.98
CA TYR A 42 2.65 -0.61 -4.58
C TYR A 42 2.61 -0.39 -3.08
N PHE A 43 3.66 0.21 -2.56
CA PHE A 43 3.78 0.61 -1.18
C PHE A 43 4.25 2.05 -1.07
N ILE A 44 3.71 2.76 -0.07
CA ILE A 44 4.22 4.06 0.33
C ILE A 44 4.09 4.30 1.84
N ALA A 45 5.19 4.72 2.45
CA ALA A 45 5.19 5.30 3.78
C ALA A 45 4.94 6.81 3.67
N MET A 46 3.98 7.32 4.43
CA MET A 46 3.56 8.73 4.42
C MET A 46 3.67 9.31 5.83
N SER A 47 3.81 10.63 5.92
CA SER A 47 3.78 11.37 7.19
C SER A 47 2.38 11.89 7.53
N GLU A 48 1.53 12.08 6.52
CA GLU A 48 0.18 12.64 6.67
C GLU A 48 -0.74 12.16 5.56
N TYR A 49 -2.05 12.18 5.81
CA TYR A 49 -3.06 11.99 4.77
C TYR A 49 -3.75 13.31 4.43
N PRO A 50 -4.16 13.54 3.18
CA PRO A 50 -5.07 14.61 2.87
C PRO A 50 -6.41 14.31 3.53
N LEU A 51 -6.90 15.24 4.36
CA LEU A 51 -8.16 15.11 5.08
C LEU A 51 -9.19 16.12 4.58
N THR A 52 -10.46 15.77 4.65
CA THR A 52 -11.56 16.75 4.54
C THR A 52 -11.62 17.63 5.78
N ALA A 53 -12.41 18.71 5.75
CA ALA A 53 -12.66 19.55 6.91
C ALA A 53 -13.22 18.79 8.14
N SER A 54 -13.83 17.61 7.92
CA SER A 54 -14.32 16.73 8.99
C SER A 54 -13.31 15.65 9.41
N GLY A 55 -12.06 15.70 8.92
CA GLY A 55 -11.00 14.75 9.29
C GLY A 55 -11.04 13.40 8.55
N LYS A 56 -11.86 13.25 7.49
CA LYS A 56 -11.91 11.99 6.72
C LYS A 56 -10.83 11.98 5.64
N ILE A 57 -10.21 10.81 5.40
CA ILE A 57 -9.21 10.66 4.33
C ILE A 57 -9.83 10.95 2.96
N LEU A 58 -9.22 11.87 2.22
CA LEU A 58 -9.65 12.29 0.90
C LEU A 58 -8.89 11.50 -0.17
N LYS A 59 -9.34 10.27 -0.45
CA LYS A 59 -8.66 9.33 -1.37
C LYS A 59 -8.35 9.90 -2.75
N ARG A 60 -9.23 10.74 -3.31
CA ARG A 60 -9.01 11.40 -4.61
C ARG A 60 -7.75 12.29 -4.62
N GLU A 61 -7.46 12.94 -3.49
CA GLU A 61 -6.31 13.83 -3.37
C GLU A 61 -5.01 13.03 -3.30
N LEU A 62 -5.03 11.83 -2.72
CA LEU A 62 -3.89 10.90 -2.77
C LEU A 62 -3.55 10.50 -4.22
N VAL A 63 -4.56 10.28 -5.05
CA VAL A 63 -4.36 9.98 -6.48
C VAL A 63 -3.73 11.18 -7.18
N GLU A 64 -4.19 12.40 -6.91
CA GLU A 64 -3.59 13.62 -7.48
C GLU A 64 -2.15 13.84 -6.98
N TRP A 65 -1.86 13.58 -5.70
CA TRP A 65 -0.49 13.65 -5.17
C TRP A 65 0.45 12.67 -5.85
N ALA A 66 -0.04 11.47 -6.18
CA ALA A 66 0.75 10.49 -6.94
C ALA A 66 0.95 10.95 -8.39
N ARG A 67 -0.09 11.52 -9.03
CA ARG A 67 -0.02 12.03 -10.41
C ARG A 67 0.94 13.21 -10.56
N CYS A 68 0.95 14.14 -9.60
CA CYS A 68 1.86 15.30 -9.62
C CYS A 68 3.25 14.98 -9.04
N GLY A 69 3.47 13.77 -8.52
CA GLY A 69 4.74 13.31 -7.97
C GLY A 69 5.08 13.83 -6.57
N ARG A 70 4.10 14.43 -5.86
CA ARG A 70 4.22 14.80 -4.43
C ARG A 70 4.42 13.56 -3.57
N ILE A 71 3.76 12.46 -3.93
CA ILE A 71 4.02 11.15 -3.35
C ILE A 71 4.44 10.18 -4.45
N ARG A 72 5.27 9.21 -4.09
CA ARG A 72 5.83 8.25 -5.05
C ARG A 72 5.71 6.84 -4.51
N PRO A 73 4.59 6.15 -4.80
CA PRO A 73 4.45 4.75 -4.48
C PRO A 73 5.53 3.93 -5.18
N LEU A 74 6.19 3.07 -4.42
CA LEU A 74 7.23 2.19 -4.94
C LEU A 74 6.60 0.84 -5.30
N PRO A 75 6.99 0.24 -6.45
CA PRO A 75 6.51 -1.07 -6.82
C PRO A 75 7.01 -2.10 -5.80
N VAL A 76 6.10 -2.96 -5.36
CA VAL A 76 6.40 -4.08 -4.47
C VAL A 76 5.82 -5.35 -5.08
N ARG A 77 6.41 -6.49 -4.73
CA ARG A 77 5.99 -7.78 -5.26
C ARG A 77 5.72 -8.73 -4.11
N TRP A 78 4.48 -9.17 -4.00
CA TRP A 78 4.17 -10.30 -3.16
C TRP A 78 4.71 -11.58 -3.79
N ASN A 79 5.55 -12.29 -3.04
CA ASN A 79 5.93 -13.66 -3.34
C ASN A 79 5.25 -14.53 -2.28
N GLU A 80 4.26 -15.32 -2.70
CA GLU A 80 3.62 -16.27 -1.80
C GLU A 80 4.71 -17.21 -1.25
N PRO A 81 4.90 -17.28 0.08
CA PRO A 81 5.86 -18.21 0.64
C PRO A 81 5.41 -19.61 0.23
N VAL A 82 6.34 -20.38 -0.38
CA VAL A 82 6.08 -21.76 -0.77
C VAL A 82 5.55 -22.47 0.47
N ARG A 83 4.26 -22.81 0.50
CA ARG A 83 3.73 -23.69 1.54
C ARG A 83 4.49 -25.00 1.41
N ALA A 84 5.39 -25.26 2.36
CA ALA A 84 5.97 -26.59 2.50
C ALA A 84 4.79 -27.55 2.66
N LYS A 85 4.60 -28.42 1.67
CA LYS A 85 3.69 -29.56 1.80
C LYS A 85 4.30 -30.47 2.85
N GLU A 86 3.66 -30.59 4.01
CA GLU A 86 3.80 -31.76 4.87
C GLU A 86 3.17 -33.00 4.20
#